data_AF-A0A239DUS2-F1
#
_entry.id   AF-A0A239DUS2-F1
#
_cell.length_a   1.000
_cell.length_b   1.000
_cell.length_c   1.000
_cell.angle_alpha   90.00
_cell.angle_beta   90.00
_cell.angle_gamma   90.00
#
_symmetry.space_group_name_H-M   'P 1'
#
loop_
_entity.id
_entity.type
_entity.pdbx_description
1 polymer ?
#
loop_
_entity_poly.entity_id
_entity_poly.type
_entity_poly.pdbx_seq_one_letter_code
_entity_poly.pdbx_strand_id
1 'polypeptide(L)' 'MTRLTADFCERRALEEMEAAERAACPEAKAAHRQLAREFSSKAKALRTQGDEPRLRGPSAMLMPRAFYQ' A
#
# COMPACT_ATOMS: atom_id res chain seq x y z
N MET A 1 -1.59 -11.43 8.46
CA MET A 1 -0.15 -11.09 8.32
C MET A 1 0.10 -9.74 7.64
N THR A 2 -0.83 -9.20 6.84
CA THR A 2 -0.67 -7.93 6.09
C THR A 2 -0.63 -6.64 6.93
N ARG A 3 -1.28 -6.60 8.10
CA ARG A 3 -1.23 -5.43 9.00
C ARG A 3 0.15 -5.21 9.62
N LEU A 4 0.79 -6.28 10.10
CA LEU A 4 2.15 -6.22 10.65
C LEU A 4 3.17 -5.73 9.61
N THR A 5 2.98 -6.06 8.33
CA THR A 5 3.83 -5.57 7.24
C THR A 5 3.55 -4.11 6.86
N ALA A 6 2.30 -3.64 6.95
CA ALA A 6 1.98 -2.24 6.70
C ALA A 6 2.58 -1.32 7.77
N ASP A 7 2.43 -1.69 9.04
CA ASP A 7 2.95 -0.90 10.17
C ASP A 7 4.49 -0.86 10.18
N PHE A 8 5.14 -1.96 9.76
CA PHE A 8 6.58 -1.97 9.53
C PHE A 8 6.99 -0.97 8.44
N CYS A 9 6.28 -0.94 7.31
CA CYS A 9 6.56 0.01 6.24
C CYS A 9 6.35 1.47 6.68
N GLU A 10 5.34 1.77 7.51
CA GLU A 10 5.16 3.13 8.02
C GLU A 10 6.27 3.57 8.97
N ARG A 11 6.66 2.70 9.90
CA ARG A 11 7.79 2.97 10.79
C ARG A 11 9.07 3.23 9.99
N ARG A 12 9.34 2.41 8.97
CA ARG A 12 10.49 2.62 8.08
C ARG A 12 10.41 3.93 7.30
N ALA A 13 9.23 4.32 6.83
CA ALA A 13 9.06 5.59 6.14
C ALA A 13 9.40 6.80 7.05
N LEU A 14 9.02 6.73 8.33
CA LEU A 14 9.33 7.77 9.32
C LEU A 14 10.84 7.81 9.63
N GLU A 15 11.46 6.66 9.87
CA GLU A 15 12.91 6.55 10.11
C GLU A 15 13.73 7.14 8.94
N GLU A 16 13.32 6.88 7.70
CA GLU A 16 13.97 7.45 6.50
C GLU A 16 13.73 8.97 6.38
N MET A 17 12.57 9.48 6.78
CA MET A 17 12.34 10.94 6.82
C MET A 17 13.24 11.62 7.86
N GLU A 18 13.36 11.06 9.06
CA GLU A 18 14.27 11.56 10.09
C GLU A 18 15.73 11.50 9.64
N ALA A 19 16.13 10.42 8.95
CA ALA A 19 17.45 10.29 8.35
C ALA A 19 17.70 11.38 7.29
N ALA A 20 16.68 11.70 6.47
CA ALA A 20 16.77 12.80 5.50
C ALA A 20 16.93 14.18 6.15
N GLU A 21 16.33 14.39 7.33
CA GLU A 21 16.47 15.65 8.07
C GLU A 21 17.86 15.79 8.70
N ARG A 22 18.45 14.67 9.15
CA ARG A 22 19.81 14.62 9.71
C ARG A 22 20.90 14.60 8.65
N ALA A 23 20.58 14.23 7.42
CA ALA A 23 21.55 14.17 6.32
C ALA A 23 22.07 15.56 5.96
N ALA A 24 23.39 15.75 6.07
CA ALA A 24 24.07 16.98 5.66
C ALA A 24 24.26 17.07 4.14
N CYS A 25 24.36 15.93 3.45
CA CYS A 25 24.50 15.89 2.00
C CYS A 25 23.13 15.98 1.31
N PRO A 26 22.93 16.89 0.33
CA PRO A 26 21.67 17.04 -0.40
C PRO A 26 21.29 15.77 -1.18
N GLU A 27 22.26 15.03 -1.70
CA GLU A 27 22.02 13.77 -2.43
C GLU A 27 21.53 12.67 -1.48
N ALA A 28 22.17 12.53 -0.32
CA ALA A 28 21.71 11.61 0.72
C ALA A 28 20.31 11.97 1.22
N LYS A 29 20.03 13.26 1.40
CA LYS A 29 18.70 13.77 1.76
C LYS A 29 17.65 13.43 0.70
N ALA A 30 17.98 13.56 -0.58
CA ALA A 30 17.09 13.18 -1.68
C ALA A 30 16.84 11.66 -1.68
N ALA A 31 17.88 10.85 -1.49
CA ALA A 31 17.77 9.39 -1.42
C ALA A 31 16.88 8.93 -0.26
N HIS A 32 17.11 9.44 0.96
CA HIS A 32 16.28 9.13 2.13
C HIS A 32 14.81 9.57 1.94
N ARG A 33 14.57 10.74 1.33
CA ARG A 33 13.20 11.18 0.99
C ARG A 33 12.53 10.27 -0.03
N GLN A 34 13.28 9.75 -1.00
CA GLN A 34 12.76 8.80 -1.98
C GLN A 34 12.37 7.48 -1.30
N LEU A 35 13.26 6.93 -0.46
CA LEU A 35 12.99 5.70 0.29
C LEU A 35 11.77 5.85 1.21
N ALA A 36 11.65 6.97 1.92
CA ALA A 36 10.49 7.26 2.75
C ALA A 36 9.17 7.22 1.95
N ARG A 37 9.17 7.81 0.74
CA ARG A 37 7.99 7.79 -0.15
C ARG A 37 7.66 6.39 -0.62
N GLU A 38 8.66 5.59 -0.99
CA GLU A 38 8.47 4.21 -1.42
C GLU A 38 7.86 3.35 -0.31
N PHE A 39 8.38 3.46 0.92
CA PHE A 39 7.84 2.75 2.07
C PHE A 39 6.42 3.22 2.42
N SER A 40 6.14 4.52 2.36
CA SER A 40 4.79 5.06 2.58
C SER A 40 3.79 4.56 1.54
N SER A 41 4.18 4.55 0.25
CA SER A 41 3.33 3.99 -0.82
C SER A 41 3.08 2.50 -0.64
N LYS A 42 4.10 1.72 -0.24
CA LYS A 42 3.95 0.29 0.08
C LYS A 42 3.01 0.07 1.27
N ALA A 43 3.14 0.85 2.34
CA ALA A 43 2.26 0.78 3.49
C ALA A 43 0.80 1.06 3.11
N LYS A 44 0.56 2.11 2.31
CA LYS A 44 -0.77 2.43 1.77
C LYS A 44 -1.33 1.27 0.95
N ALA A 45 -0.56 0.75 -0.01
CA ALA A 45 -1.00 -0.37 -0.84
C ALA A 45 -1.33 -1.63 -0.02
N LEU A 46 -0.52 -1.95 0.99
CA LEU A 46 -0.76 -3.09 1.89
C LEU A 46 -2.03 -2.89 2.73
N ARG A 47 -2.33 -1.65 3.12
CA ARG A 47 -3.59 -1.32 3.80
C ARG A 47 -4.77 -1.48 2.87
N THR A 48 -4.71 -0.94 1.65
CA THR A 48 -5.79 -1.09 0.66
C THR A 48 -6.04 -2.54 0.28
N GLN A 49 -5.00 -3.37 0.18
CA GLN A 49 -5.13 -4.82 -0.05
C GLN A 49 -5.63 -5.59 1.18
N GLY A 50 -5.30 -5.11 2.39
CA GLY A 50 -5.87 -5.64 3.63
C GLY A 50 -7.31 -5.21 3.90
N ASP A 51 -7.74 -4.12 3.26
CA ASP A 51 -9.09 -3.55 3.25
C ASP A 51 -9.90 -3.94 2.02
N GLU A 52 -9.39 -4.82 1.14
CA GLU A 52 -10.27 -5.48 0.20
C GLU A 52 -11.29 -6.24 1.04
N PRO A 53 -12.59 -5.88 1.01
CA PRO A 53 -13.58 -6.76 1.55
C PRO A 53 -13.38 -8.04 0.74
N ARG A 54 -13.12 -9.15 1.42
CA ARG A 54 -13.43 -10.45 0.87
C ARG A 54 -14.87 -10.35 0.38
N LEU A 55 -15.04 -10.08 -0.92
CA LEU A 55 -16.29 -10.24 -1.62
C LEU A 55 -16.66 -11.68 -1.33
N ARG A 56 -17.53 -11.82 -0.34
CA ARG A 56 -18.09 -13.07 0.11
C ARG A 56 -18.80 -13.65 -1.10
N GLY A 57 -18.19 -14.68 -1.65
CA GLY A 57 -18.95 -15.82 -2.13
C GLY A 57 -19.22 -15.88 -3.63
N PRO A 58 -19.57 -17.10 -4.07
CA PRO A 58 -19.22 -17.66 -5.36
C PRO A 58 -20.32 -17.39 -6.39
N SER A 59 -20.02 -17.67 -7.67
CA SER A 59 -20.97 -17.93 -8.76
C SER A 59 -22.46 -17.88 -8.38
N ALA A 60 -23.12 -16.77 -8.69
CA ALA A 60 -24.53 -16.78 -9.01
C ALA A 60 -24.67 -16.44 -10.49
N MET A 61 -24.77 -17.51 -11.29
CA MET A 61 -25.38 -17.50 -12.61
C MET A 61 -26.61 -16.59 -12.62
N LEU A 62 -26.78 -15.80 -13.67
CA LEU A 62 -28.06 -15.65 -14.40
C LEU A 62 -27.83 -14.73 -15.60
N MET A 63 -27.53 -15.36 -16.72
CA MET A 63 -27.86 -14.81 -18.04
C MET A 63 -29.37 -14.53 -18.06
N PRO A 64 -29.86 -13.33 -18.35
CA PRO A 64 -31.22 -13.18 -18.83
C PRO A 64 -31.23 -13.68 -20.27
N ARG A 65 -31.53 -14.97 -20.44
CA ARG A 65 -31.95 -15.54 -21.72
C ARG A 65 -33.35 -15.01 -22.02
N ALA A 66 -33.44 -13.75 -22.43
CA ALA A 66 -34.66 -13.18 -22.98
C ALA A 66 -34.75 -13.60 -24.44
N PHE A 67 -35.30 -14.79 -24.63
CA PHE A 67 -36.00 -15.19 -25.85
C PHE A 67 -37.22 -14.27 -25.95
N TYR A 68 -37.20 -13.27 -26.84
CA TYR A 68 -38.43 -12.64 -27.30
C TYR A 68 -38.64 -13.03 -28.74
N GLN A 69 -39.83 -13.58 -28.98
CA GLN A 69 -40.37 -14.02 -30.26
C GLN A 69 -40.49 -12.87 -31.26
#